data_AF-A0A7S0XFX3-F1
#
_entry.id   AF-A0A7S0XFX3-F1
#
_cell.length_a   1.000
_cell.length_b   1.000
_cell.length_c   1.000
_cell.angle_alpha   90.00
_cell.angle_beta   90.00
_cell.angle_gamma   90.00
#
_symmetry.space_group_name_H-M   'P 1'
#
loop_
_entity.id
_entity.type
_entity.pdbx_description
1 polymer ?
#
loop_
_entity_poly.entity_id
_entity_poly.type
_entity_poly.pdbx_seq_one_letter_code
_entity_poly.pdbx_strand_id
1 'polypeptide(L)'
;GSLWPRRLAAPAAAPLPAVAARQCALCFDLLARVSETAPGYKLLAPNFGRLLESAVFPALCAAPEDANDWEEDEEEYLQRTLPTDSDDATGFNEELFAPRQSAANLLGLLAERGSTGGAPGGGGGGG
;
A
#
# COMPACT_ATOMS: atom_id res chain seq x y z
N GLY A 1 -10.28 -22.48 25.54
CA GLY A 1 -9.35 -21.35 25.73
C GLY A 1 -8.93 -20.87 24.37
N SER A 2 -9.40 -19.69 23.95
CA SER A 2 -9.06 -19.10 22.65
C SER A 2 -7.63 -18.56 22.70
N LEU A 3 -6.75 -19.11 21.86
CA LEU A 3 -5.38 -18.65 21.67
C LEU A 3 -5.33 -17.77 20.42
N TRP A 4 -5.78 -16.52 20.55
CA TRP A 4 -5.34 -15.48 19.63
C TRP A 4 -4.16 -14.74 20.26
N PRO A 5 -2.99 -14.68 19.60
CA PRO A 5 -1.94 -13.79 20.05
C PRO A 5 -2.47 -12.37 19.85
N ARG A 6 -2.61 -11.68 20.98
CA ARG A 6 -2.88 -10.26 21.14
C ARG A 6 -1.78 -9.49 20.41
N ARG A 7 -1.86 -9.39 19.07
CA ARG A 7 -0.99 -8.48 18.30
C ARG A 7 -1.30 -7.09 18.82
N LEU A 8 -0.26 -6.52 19.42
CA LEU A 8 -0.14 -5.18 19.95
C LEU A 8 -1.10 -4.23 19.25
N ALA A 9 -2.16 -3.83 19.95
CA ALA A 9 -2.83 -2.59 19.64
C ALA A 9 -1.75 -1.51 19.77
N ALA A 10 -1.28 -1.01 18.63
CA ALA A 10 -0.48 0.21 18.62
C ALA A 10 -1.30 1.27 19.37
N PRO A 11 -0.66 2.13 20.19
CA PRO A 11 -1.38 3.25 20.79
C PRO A 11 -2.09 3.98 19.64
N ALA A 12 -3.39 4.28 19.81
CA ALA A 12 -4.22 4.96 18.81
C ALA A 12 -3.42 6.16 18.29
N ALA A 13 -2.80 5.97 17.11
CA ALA A 13 -1.89 6.94 16.56
C ALA A 13 -2.77 8.08 16.10
N ALA A 14 -2.53 9.29 16.62
CA ALA A 14 -3.23 10.47 16.18
C ALA A 14 -3.17 10.55 14.64
N PRO A 15 -4.23 11.05 13.99
CA PRO A 15 -4.29 11.09 12.54
C PRO A 15 -3.08 11.82 12.00
N LEU A 16 -2.46 11.25 10.96
CA LEU A 16 -1.34 11.91 10.29
C LEU A 16 -1.83 13.25 9.75
N PRO A 17 -1.12 14.37 9.99
CA PRO A 17 -1.44 15.64 9.36
C PRO A 17 -1.54 15.46 7.84
N ALA A 18 -2.49 16.13 7.18
CA ALA A 18 -2.76 15.94 5.75
C ALA A 18 -1.50 16.01 4.85
N VAL A 19 -0.58 16.93 5.16
CA VAL A 19 0.70 17.07 4.46
C VAL A 19 1.59 15.83 4.65
N ALA A 20 1.64 15.27 5.86
CA ALA A 20 2.43 14.07 6.16
C ALA A 20 1.82 12.82 5.51
N ALA A 21 0.49 12.69 5.50
CA ALA A 21 -0.21 11.63 4.77
C ALA A 21 0.14 11.69 3.27
N ARG A 22 0.06 12.88 2.67
CA ARG A 22 0.46 13.10 1.27
C ARG A 22 1.92 12.75 0.98
N GLN A 23 2.85 13.16 1.84
CA GLN A 23 4.26 12.79 1.70
C GLN A 23 4.45 11.27 1.77
N CYS A 24 3.76 10.61 2.69
CA CYS A 24 3.82 9.16 2.85
C CYS A 24 3.30 8.42 1.60
N ALA A 25 2.14 8.83 1.08
CA ALA A 25 1.58 8.29 -0.17
C ALA A 25 2.56 8.44 -1.35
N LEU A 26 3.12 9.65 -1.53
CA LEU A 26 4.11 9.91 -2.58
C LEU A 26 5.39 9.06 -2.43
N CYS A 27 5.82 8.77 -1.21
CA CYS A 27 6.95 7.88 -0.97
C CYS A 27 6.64 6.45 -1.42
N PHE A 28 5.44 5.93 -1.14
CA PHE A 28 5.01 4.62 -1.63
C PHE A 28 4.90 4.57 -3.15
N ASP A 29 4.33 5.60 -3.77
CA ASP A 29 4.22 5.70 -5.23
C ASP A 29 5.61 5.75 -5.89
N LEU A 30 6.54 6.53 -5.32
CA LEU A 30 7.92 6.58 -5.80
C LEU A 30 8.58 5.21 -5.72
N LEU A 31 8.42 4.50 -4.60
CA LEU A 31 8.96 3.14 -4.44
C LEU A 31 8.34 2.18 -5.45
N ALA A 32 7.05 2.30 -5.73
CA ALA A 32 6.37 1.50 -6.75
C ALA A 32 7.00 1.75 -8.12
N ARG A 33 7.15 3.01 -8.54
CA ARG A 33 7.80 3.38 -9.81
C ARG A 33 9.24 2.92 -9.92
N VAL A 34 10.02 3.02 -8.85
CA VAL A 34 11.40 2.51 -8.82
C VAL A 34 11.41 0.99 -9.01
N SER A 35 10.50 0.28 -8.35
CA SER A 35 10.38 -1.18 -8.41
C SER A 35 9.88 -1.73 -9.74
N GLU A 36 9.26 -0.91 -10.60
CA GLU A 36 8.90 -1.30 -11.98
C GLU A 36 10.13 -1.61 -12.83
N THR A 37 11.28 -1.01 -12.51
CA THR A 37 12.53 -1.26 -13.23
C THR A 37 13.29 -2.45 -12.62
N ALA A 38 13.90 -3.29 -13.46
CA ALA A 38 14.71 -4.42 -12.95
C ALA A 38 15.89 -3.98 -12.05
N PRO A 39 16.64 -2.90 -12.36
CA PRO A 39 17.66 -2.38 -11.45
C PRO A 39 17.09 -1.83 -10.14
N GLY A 40 15.97 -1.09 -10.19
CA GLY A 40 15.34 -0.53 -9.00
C GLY A 40 14.75 -1.60 -8.09
N TYR A 41 14.14 -2.65 -8.64
CA TYR A 41 13.69 -3.80 -7.87
C TYR A 41 14.85 -4.50 -7.15
N LYS A 42 15.96 -4.76 -7.86
CA LYS A 42 17.16 -5.37 -7.27
C LYS A 42 17.78 -4.52 -6.17
N LEU A 43 17.69 -3.18 -6.28
CA LEU A 43 18.15 -2.25 -5.24
C LEU A 43 17.30 -2.35 -3.97
N LEU A 44 15.98 -2.48 -4.12
CA LEU A 44 15.04 -2.52 -3.00
C LEU A 44 14.96 -3.91 -2.34
N ALA A 45 15.15 -4.99 -3.09
CA ALA A 45 14.94 -6.37 -2.65
C ALA A 45 15.63 -6.75 -1.32
N PRO A 46 16.90 -6.37 -1.06
CA PRO A 46 17.56 -6.67 0.22
C PRO A 46 16.86 -6.04 1.44
N ASN A 47 16.05 -5.00 1.24
CA ASN A 47 15.39 -4.23 2.28
C ASN A 47 13.88 -4.51 2.39
N PHE A 48 13.31 -5.43 1.59
CA PHE A 48 11.87 -5.66 1.57
C PHE A 48 11.29 -6.05 2.92
N GLY A 49 11.93 -6.96 3.67
CA GLY A 49 11.45 -7.34 5.00
C GLY A 49 11.27 -6.13 5.91
N ARG A 50 12.29 -5.25 5.97
CA ARG A 50 12.23 -4.01 6.73
C ARG A 50 11.17 -3.04 6.16
N LEU A 51 11.09 -2.87 4.85
CA LEU A 51 10.11 -1.99 4.20
C LEU A 51 8.67 -2.43 4.52
N LEU A 52 8.41 -3.73 4.45
CA LEU A 52 7.11 -4.31 4.74
C LEU A 52 6.72 -4.11 6.21
N GLU A 53 7.60 -4.48 7.13
CA GLU A 53 7.31 -4.43 8.57
C GLU A 53 7.24 -3.00 9.12
N SER A 54 8.09 -2.08 8.63
CA SER A 54 8.21 -0.73 9.20
C SER A 54 7.38 0.34 8.51
N ALA A 55 6.95 0.12 7.27
CA ALA A 55 6.22 1.14 6.51
C ALA A 55 4.93 0.61 5.88
N VAL A 56 4.99 -0.47 5.10
CA VAL A 56 3.82 -0.95 4.32
C VAL A 56 2.73 -1.51 5.24
N PHE A 57 3.03 -2.47 6.11
CA PHE A 57 2.00 -3.06 6.98
C PHE A 57 1.40 -2.05 7.96
N PRO A 58 2.18 -1.15 8.61
CA PRO A 58 1.60 -0.09 9.42
C PRO A 58 0.67 0.85 8.63
N ALA A 59 1.00 1.18 7.38
CA ALA A 59 0.15 2.04 6.54
C ALA A 59 -1.14 1.35 6.05
N LEU A 60 -1.18 0.02 6.06
CA LEU A 60 -2.36 -0.77 5.69
C LEU A 60 -3.35 -0.98 6.85
N CYS A 61 -2.93 -0.72 8.09
CA CYS A 61 -3.83 -0.82 9.22
C CYS A 61 -4.94 0.23 9.12
N ALA A 62 -6.16 -0.17 9.50
CA ALA A 62 -7.26 0.77 9.66
C ALA A 62 -6.84 1.83 10.70
N ALA A 63 -7.01 3.08 10.33
CA ALA A 63 -6.80 4.21 11.20
C ALA A 63 -7.99 4.29 12.17
N PRO A 64 -7.80 4.79 13.41
CA PRO A 64 -8.90 4.90 14.36
C PRO A 64 -10.04 5.80 13.85
N GLU A 65 -9.75 6.71 12.93
CA GLU A 65 -10.75 7.55 12.27
C GLU A 65 -11.68 6.74 11.36
N ASP A 66 -11.23 5.61 10.80
CA ASP A 66 -12.07 4.79 9.92
C ASP A 66 -13.28 4.22 10.67
N ALA A 67 -13.11 3.90 11.95
CA ALA A 67 -14.21 3.42 12.78
C ALA A 67 -15.22 4.54 13.05
N ASN A 68 -14.75 5.78 13.18
CA ASN A 68 -15.60 6.95 13.36
C ASN A 68 -16.33 7.31 12.07
N ASP A 69 -15.62 7.36 10.94
CA ASP A 69 -16.20 7.62 9.61
C ASP A 69 -17.27 6.56 9.27
N TRP A 70 -17.02 5.28 9.61
CA TRP A 70 -18.01 4.21 9.47
C TRP A 70 -19.27 4.42 10.33
N GLU A 71 -19.09 4.87 11.58
CA GLU A 71 -20.20 5.13 12.51
C GLU A 71 -20.99 6.40 12.14
N GLU A 72 -20.34 7.40 11.54
CA GLU A 72 -20.94 8.67 11.13
C GLU A 72 -21.69 8.54 9.78
N ASP A 73 -21.05 7.98 8.76
CA ASP A 73 -21.64 7.79 7.42
C ASP A 73 -21.02 6.57 6.71
N GLU A 74 -21.65 5.40 6.89
CA GLU A 74 -21.25 4.15 6.27
C GLU A 74 -21.23 4.23 4.73
N GLU A 75 -22.20 4.92 4.12
CA GLU A 75 -22.30 5.00 2.66
C GLU A 75 -21.16 5.83 2.06
N GLU A 76 -20.83 6.98 2.67
CA GLU A 76 -19.68 7.80 2.27
C GLU A 76 -18.36 7.05 2.47
N TYR A 77 -18.18 6.38 3.62
CA TYR A 77 -16.98 5.58 3.86
C TYR A 77 -16.81 4.46 2.82
N LEU A 78 -17.89 3.74 2.49
CA LEU A 78 -17.86 2.69 1.46
C LEU A 78 -17.54 3.25 0.07
N GLN A 79 -18.12 4.39 -0.30
CA GLN A 79 -17.83 5.05 -1.59
C GLN A 79 -16.37 5.50 -1.71
N ARG A 80 -15.75 5.93 -0.60
CA ARG A 80 -14.34 6.34 -0.54
C ARG A 80 -13.37 5.16 -0.54
N THR A 81 -13.76 4.04 0.10
CA THR A 81 -12.85 2.91 0.35
C THR A 81 -12.94 1.80 -0.70
N LEU A 82 -14.09 1.66 -1.35
CA LEU A 82 -14.27 0.68 -2.42
C LEU A 82 -13.81 1.26 -3.75
N PRO A 83 -13.27 0.43 -4.66
CA PRO A 83 -13.05 0.84 -6.03
C PRO A 83 -14.39 1.28 -6.65
N THR A 84 -14.56 2.57 -6.89
CA THR A 84 -15.72 3.11 -7.60
C THR A 84 -15.50 2.97 -9.11
N ASP A 85 -16.49 2.41 -9.81
CA ASP A 85 -16.55 2.31 -11.29
C ASP A 85 -16.77 3.68 -11.97
N SER A 86 -16.52 4.79 -11.29
CA SER A 86 -16.84 6.13 -11.77
C SER A 86 -15.78 6.66 -12.74
N ASP A 87 -16.16 6.69 -14.02
CA ASP A 87 -15.55 7.38 -15.16
C ASP A 87 -15.54 8.93 -15.01
N ASP A 88 -15.18 9.45 -13.83
CA ASP A 88 -15.22 10.89 -13.56
C ASP A 88 -14.04 11.61 -14.22
N ALA A 89 -14.35 12.29 -15.33
CA ALA A 89 -13.42 12.99 -16.22
C ALA A 89 -12.66 14.18 -15.58
N THR A 90 -12.95 14.57 -14.34
CA THR A 90 -12.16 15.58 -13.62
C THR A 90 -10.92 14.99 -12.96
N GLY A 91 -10.86 13.67 -12.74
CA GLY A 91 -9.71 12.94 -12.19
C GLY A 91 -9.20 13.45 -10.84
N PHE A 92 -9.89 14.40 -10.22
CA PHE A 92 -9.46 15.05 -8.99
C PHE A 92 -10.03 14.28 -7.81
N ASN A 93 -9.46 13.10 -7.60
CA ASN A 93 -9.64 12.39 -6.36
C ASN A 93 -8.67 13.04 -5.35
N GLU A 94 -9.16 13.98 -4.51
CA GLU A 94 -8.33 14.54 -3.44
C GLU A 94 -7.78 13.45 -2.49
N GLU A 95 -8.37 12.24 -2.53
CA GLU A 95 -7.92 11.05 -1.80
C GLU A 95 -6.85 10.22 -2.53
N LEU A 96 -6.31 10.69 -3.67
CA LEU A 96 -5.09 10.17 -4.30
C LEU A 96 -3.87 10.12 -3.35
N PHE A 97 -4.00 10.68 -2.14
CA PHE A 97 -2.97 10.76 -1.12
C PHE A 97 -3.27 9.93 0.14
N ALA A 98 -4.13 8.93 0.06
CA ALA A 98 -4.29 7.96 1.13
C ALA A 98 -3.05 7.02 1.19
N PRO A 99 -2.21 7.09 2.25
CA PRO A 99 -1.01 6.24 2.35
C PRO A 99 -1.34 4.75 2.24
N ARG A 100 -2.54 4.37 2.70
CA ARG A 100 -3.09 3.01 2.64
C ARG A 100 -3.23 2.50 1.21
N GLN A 101 -3.78 3.31 0.31
CA GLN A 101 -3.99 2.93 -1.08
C GLN A 101 -2.65 2.80 -1.81
N SER A 102 -1.76 3.78 -1.65
CA SER A 102 -0.41 3.71 -2.26
C SER A 102 0.41 2.53 -1.69
N ALA A 103 0.29 2.24 -0.39
CA ALA A 103 0.93 1.07 0.21
C ALA A 103 0.35 -0.25 -0.33
N ALA A 104 -0.96 -0.35 -0.52
CA ALA A 104 -1.62 -1.52 -1.10
C ALA A 104 -1.17 -1.75 -2.55
N ASN A 105 -1.10 -0.68 -3.35
CA ASN A 105 -0.61 -0.73 -4.72
C ASN A 105 0.84 -1.22 -4.79
N LEU A 106 1.72 -0.66 -3.94
CA LEU A 106 3.12 -1.10 -3.86
C LEU A 106 3.21 -2.58 -3.47
N LEU A 107 2.45 -3.02 -2.47
CA LEU A 107 2.44 -4.41 -2.03
C LEU A 107 2.00 -5.37 -3.15
N GLY A 108 0.95 -5.01 -3.89
CA GLY A 108 0.48 -5.77 -5.05
C GLY A 108 1.56 -5.93 -6.11
N LEU A 109 2.20 -4.83 -6.50
CA LEU A 109 3.29 -4.83 -7.48
C LEU A 109 4.47 -5.71 -7.03
N LEU A 110 4.89 -5.58 -5.77
CA LEU A 110 5.97 -6.39 -5.21
C LEU A 110 5.63 -7.89 -5.19
N ALA A 111 4.38 -8.24 -4.89
CA ALA A 111 3.90 -9.62 -4.89
C ALA A 111 3.89 -10.24 -6.30
N GLU A 112 3.44 -9.49 -7.31
CA GLU A 112 3.47 -9.94 -8.71
C GLU A 112 4.89 -10.20 -9.22
N ARG A 113 5.82 -9.29 -8.89
CA ARG A 113 7.24 -9.44 -9.23
C ARG A 113 7.92 -10.57 -8.47
N GLY A 114 7.57 -10.76 -7.20
CA GLY A 114 8.06 -11.89 -6.40
C GLY A 114 7.56 -13.24 -6.93
N SER A 115 6.30 -13.29 -7.37
CA SER A 115 5.67 -14.48 -7.95
C SER A 115 6.27 -14.85 -9.32
N THR A 116 6.64 -13.86 -10.12
CA THR A 116 7.31 -14.07 -11.42
C THR A 116 8.82 -14.38 -11.30
N GLY A 117 9.38 -14.35 -10.08
CA GLY A 117 10.81 -14.45 -9.78
C GLY A 117 11.37 -15.86 -9.51
N GLY A 118 10.74 -16.92 -10.03
CA GLY A 118 11.24 -18.30 -10.00
C GLY A 118 11.81 -18.81 -11.34
N ALA A 119 11.77 -18.03 -12.41
CA ALA A 119 12.37 -18.43 -13.69
C ALA A 119 13.70 -17.67 -13.91
N PRO A 120 14.86 -18.33 -13.75
CA PRO A 120 16.10 -17.75 -14.24
C PRO A 120 15.99 -17.67 -15.77
N GLY A 121 16.49 -16.58 -16.35
CA GLY A 121 16.53 -16.38 -17.79
C GLY A 121 17.14 -17.59 -18.50
N GLY A 122 16.29 -18.34 -19.20
CA GLY A 122 16.71 -19.27 -20.24
C GLY A 122 17.00 -18.48 -21.50
N GLY A 123 18.15 -17.82 -21.54
CA GLY A 123 18.77 -17.45 -22.80
C GLY A 123 19.13 -18.73 -23.55
N GLY A 124 18.31 -19.12 -24.51
CA GLY A 124 18.57 -20.22 -25.44
C GLY A 124 18.57 -19.68 -26.85
N GLY A 125 19.70 -19.15 -27.30
CA GLY A 125 19.98 -19.09 -28.73
C GLY A 125 20.37 -20.48 -29.23
N GLY A 126 19.95 -20.82 -30.44
CA GLY A 126 20.47 -21.97 -31.19
C GLY A 126 19.43 -22.63 -32.09
N GLY A 127 19.64 -22.54 -33.41
CA GLY A 127 18.97 -23.36 -34.43
C GLY A 127 18.31 -22.55 -35.53
#